data_AF-A0A0E0R5L2-F1
#
_entry.id   AF-A0A0E0R5L2-F1
#
_cell.length_a   1.000
_cell.length_b   1.000
_cell.length_c   1.000
_cell.angle_alpha   90.00
_cell.angle_beta   90.00
_cell.angle_gamma   90.00
#
_symmetry.space_group_name_H-M   'P 1'
#
loop_
_entity.id
_entity.type
_entity.pdbx_description
1 polymer ?
#
loop_
_entity_poly.entity_id
_entity_poly.type
_entity_poly.pdbx_seq_one_letter_code
_entity_poly.pdbx_strand_id
1 'polypeptide(L)'
;MASGADRISDLPDDVIHHVLSLLPSRDAVRTCALARRWRDLWRSVPAVRVAGDRGWASFDALARFVDSLLRLRRGGAALDACDFDLRFDGAFPGEELQGDTWIRRALRRQVRALRFAVSTHPRVPIPLSDSPLVSHSLTTLELRGVQGNDQVLDFSSCPSLVDLKMKDCYVGGLEMWSPSLKHLSMTYCVFYCDYRTRMDFPSLVTFKFNTNTGRTPLLETMPSLATAAYLFNRDLKWCSTFSKLKTLFLNAWFVAPDLSALAWFLQHTPLLERLFLRVSKLLILCVLVSTPRINKTKAVHGSKYVFDGTDIVSLALKGSQFSTYVGVSGAFADLTLRQY
;
A
#
# COMPACT_ATOMS: atom_id res chain seq x y z
N MET A 1 18.17 -28.49 -47.80
CA MET A 1 18.47 -27.36 -46.89
C MET A 1 17.16 -26.76 -46.44
N ALA A 2 16.75 -27.02 -45.19
CA ALA A 2 15.61 -26.31 -44.63
C ALA A 2 16.04 -24.85 -44.46
N SER A 3 15.50 -23.92 -45.25
CA SER A 3 15.57 -22.52 -44.87
C SER A 3 14.76 -22.42 -43.58
N GLY A 4 15.43 -22.40 -42.44
CA GLY A 4 14.79 -22.19 -41.15
C GLY A 4 14.13 -20.82 -41.20
N ALA A 5 12.85 -20.78 -41.59
CA ALA A 5 12.09 -19.54 -41.66
C ALA A 5 12.17 -18.87 -40.29
N ASP A 6 12.72 -17.67 -40.25
CA ASP A 6 12.88 -16.88 -39.03
C ASP A 6 11.51 -16.34 -38.60
N ARG A 7 10.67 -17.25 -38.09
CA ARG A 7 9.31 -16.99 -37.62
C ARG A 7 9.27 -15.99 -36.44
N ILE A 8 10.41 -15.77 -35.80
CA ILE A 8 10.57 -14.81 -34.71
C ILE A 8 10.65 -13.39 -35.29
N SER A 9 11.34 -13.20 -36.41
CA SER A 9 11.36 -11.92 -37.14
C SER A 9 10.02 -11.54 -37.76
N ASP A 10 9.12 -12.49 -37.99
CA ASP A 10 7.78 -12.26 -38.59
C ASP A 10 6.74 -11.73 -37.60
N LEU A 11 7.03 -11.75 -36.29
CA LEU A 11 6.08 -11.27 -35.28
C LEU A 11 5.80 -9.75 -35.42
N PRO A 12 4.55 -9.30 -35.25
CA PRO A 12 4.21 -7.88 -35.18
C PRO A 12 4.95 -7.14 -34.03
N ASP A 13 5.28 -5.86 -34.22
CA ASP A 13 6.05 -5.08 -33.25
C ASP A 13 5.32 -4.90 -31.92
N ASP A 14 3.98 -4.81 -31.94
CA ASP A 14 3.12 -4.74 -30.76
C ASP A 14 3.18 -6.02 -29.91
N VAL A 15 3.20 -7.19 -30.55
CA VAL A 15 3.38 -8.48 -29.86
C VAL A 15 4.77 -8.56 -29.24
N ILE A 16 5.81 -8.14 -29.97
CA ILE A 16 7.18 -8.13 -29.46
C ILE A 16 7.30 -7.14 -28.28
N HIS A 17 6.70 -5.94 -28.38
CA HIS A 17 6.65 -4.99 -27.30
C HIS A 17 5.95 -5.56 -26.07
N HIS A 18 4.83 -6.26 -26.25
CA HIS A 18 4.14 -6.92 -25.17
C HIS A 18 5.03 -7.96 -24.48
N VAL A 19 5.67 -8.86 -25.24
CA VAL A 19 6.59 -9.87 -24.68
C VAL A 19 7.78 -9.24 -23.95
N LEU A 20 8.46 -8.26 -24.58
CA LEU A 20 9.57 -7.55 -23.95
C LEU A 20 9.11 -6.78 -22.70
N SER A 21 7.88 -6.27 -22.70
CA SER A 21 7.24 -5.62 -21.56
C SER A 21 6.81 -6.59 -20.47
N LEU A 22 7.15 -7.88 -20.52
CA LEU A 22 6.99 -8.81 -19.39
C LEU A 22 8.35 -9.20 -18.77
N LEU A 23 9.45 -8.93 -19.47
CA LEU A 23 10.78 -9.30 -19.04
C LEU A 23 11.42 -8.22 -18.14
N PRO A 24 12.39 -8.57 -17.28
CA PRO A 24 13.33 -7.61 -16.73
C PRO A 24 14.04 -6.86 -17.87
N SER A 25 14.25 -5.55 -17.72
CA SER A 25 14.80 -4.69 -18.78
C SER A 25 16.14 -5.20 -19.32
N ARG A 26 17.00 -5.78 -18.46
CA ARG A 26 18.28 -6.38 -18.88
C ARG A 26 18.07 -7.53 -19.86
N ASP A 27 17.08 -8.38 -19.58
CA ASP A 27 16.77 -9.53 -20.41
C ASP A 27 16.00 -9.12 -21.66
N ALA A 28 15.15 -8.10 -21.59
CA ALA A 28 14.51 -7.50 -22.75
C ALA A 28 15.55 -6.96 -23.76
N VAL A 29 16.56 -6.23 -23.28
CA VAL A 29 17.66 -5.73 -24.13
C VAL A 29 18.48 -6.88 -24.72
N ARG A 30 18.77 -7.93 -23.93
CA ARG A 30 19.47 -9.13 -24.43
C ARG A 30 18.67 -9.89 -25.49
N THR A 31 17.37 -10.02 -25.27
CA THR A 31 16.43 -10.68 -26.19
C THR A 31 16.39 -9.95 -27.54
N CYS A 32 16.58 -8.63 -27.54
CA CYS A 32 16.68 -7.85 -28.77
C CYS A 32 17.90 -8.18 -29.65
N ALA A 33 18.86 -8.96 -29.15
CA ALA A 33 19.99 -9.46 -29.95
C ALA A 33 19.63 -10.64 -30.85
N LEU A 34 18.49 -11.32 -30.61
CA LEU A 34 18.09 -12.53 -31.34
C LEU A 34 17.76 -12.29 -32.81
N ALA A 35 17.30 -11.09 -33.16
CA ALA A 35 16.94 -10.73 -34.53
C ALA A 35 17.32 -9.28 -34.84
N ARG A 36 17.71 -8.99 -36.09
CA ARG A 36 18.11 -7.63 -36.51
C ARG A 36 16.98 -6.61 -36.30
N ARG A 37 15.73 -7.00 -36.56
CA ARG A 37 14.54 -6.16 -36.37
C ARG A 37 14.30 -5.79 -34.90
N TRP A 38 14.74 -6.63 -33.96
CA TRP A 38 14.44 -6.45 -32.55
C TRP A 38 15.42 -5.49 -31.85
N ARG A 39 16.60 -5.24 -32.44
CA ARG A 39 17.73 -4.51 -31.84
C ARG A 39 17.39 -3.18 -31.20
N ASP A 40 16.40 -2.46 -31.73
CA ASP A 40 15.97 -1.16 -31.23
C ASP A 40 14.59 -1.18 -30.54
N LEU A 41 13.87 -2.31 -30.56
CA LEU A 41 12.51 -2.38 -30.01
C LEU A 41 12.51 -2.15 -28.49
N TRP A 42 13.55 -2.57 -27.76
CA TRP A 42 13.65 -2.28 -26.32
C TRP A 42 13.54 -0.79 -25.99
N ARG A 43 13.89 0.11 -26.92
CA ARG A 43 13.88 1.56 -26.69
C ARG A 43 12.45 2.13 -26.61
N SER A 44 11.45 1.45 -27.15
CA SER A 44 10.04 1.85 -27.13
C SER A 44 9.13 0.95 -26.27
N VAL A 45 9.67 -0.11 -25.65
CA VAL A 45 8.90 -1.02 -24.76
C VAL A 45 8.27 -0.26 -23.59
N PRO A 46 6.94 -0.20 -23.41
CA PRO A 46 6.28 0.70 -22.45
C PRO A 46 6.50 0.35 -20.96
N ALA A 47 7.39 -0.58 -20.65
CA ALA A 47 7.74 -0.97 -19.29
C ALA A 47 9.25 -0.88 -19.04
N VAL A 48 9.62 -0.50 -17.82
CA VAL A 48 10.98 -0.60 -17.28
C VAL A 48 10.90 -1.43 -16.01
N ARG A 49 11.59 -2.58 -15.98
CA ARG A 49 11.67 -3.43 -14.77
C ARG A 49 13.11 -3.76 -14.44
N VAL A 50 13.55 -3.36 -13.26
CA VAL A 50 14.92 -3.52 -12.80
C VAL A 50 14.87 -4.18 -11.44
N ALA A 51 15.57 -5.32 -11.31
CA ALA A 51 15.71 -6.04 -10.06
C ALA A 51 17.19 -6.10 -9.66
N GLY A 52 17.49 -5.68 -8.42
CA GLY A 52 18.83 -5.57 -7.86
C GLY A 52 19.50 -6.91 -7.59
N ASP A 53 18.71 -7.94 -7.26
CA ASP A 53 19.17 -9.29 -6.94
C ASP A 53 19.61 -10.14 -8.16
N ARG A 54 19.41 -9.66 -9.40
CA ARG A 54 19.60 -10.46 -10.62
C ARG A 54 20.99 -10.37 -11.24
N GLY A 55 22.02 -10.72 -10.48
CA GLY A 55 23.37 -10.96 -11.01
C GLY A 55 24.05 -9.72 -11.57
N TRP A 56 23.88 -8.58 -10.89
CA TRP A 56 24.69 -7.38 -11.11
C TRP A 56 26.01 -7.52 -10.37
N ALA A 57 27.11 -7.11 -10.99
CA ALA A 57 28.43 -7.17 -10.36
C ALA A 57 28.58 -6.15 -9.21
N SER A 58 27.87 -5.02 -9.30
CA SER A 58 27.83 -3.97 -8.29
C SER A 58 26.58 -3.09 -8.48
N PHE A 59 26.29 -2.23 -7.50
CA PHE A 59 25.26 -1.20 -7.65
C PHE A 59 25.60 -0.24 -8.80
N ASP A 60 26.85 0.20 -8.96
CA ASP A 60 27.26 1.09 -10.06
C ASP A 60 27.02 0.49 -11.44
N ALA A 61 27.18 -0.84 -11.58
CA ALA A 61 26.86 -1.54 -12.81
C ALA A 61 25.36 -1.50 -13.11
N LEU A 62 24.52 -1.69 -12.08
CA LEU A 62 23.07 -1.52 -12.18
C LEU A 62 22.74 -0.06 -12.51
N ALA A 63 23.31 0.91 -11.79
CA ALA A 63 23.00 2.31 -11.93
C ALA A 63 23.33 2.84 -13.33
N ARG A 64 24.53 2.53 -13.85
CA ARG A 64 24.91 2.85 -15.23
C ARG A 64 23.97 2.22 -16.25
N PHE A 65 23.51 1.01 -16.01
CA PHE A 65 22.53 0.37 -16.88
C PHE A 65 21.18 1.10 -16.85
N VAL A 66 20.65 1.40 -15.66
CA VAL A 66 19.36 2.10 -15.51
C VAL A 66 19.42 3.50 -16.14
N ASP A 67 20.49 4.25 -15.89
CA ASP A 67 20.68 5.58 -16.47
C ASP A 67 20.79 5.52 -17.99
N SER A 68 21.54 4.55 -18.52
CA SER A 68 21.64 4.32 -19.97
C SER A 68 20.30 3.92 -20.56
N LEU A 69 19.57 3.03 -19.89
CA LEU A 69 18.26 2.56 -20.31
C LEU A 69 17.29 3.73 -20.43
N LEU A 70 17.14 4.54 -19.37
CA LEU A 70 16.24 5.69 -19.32
C LEU A 70 16.64 6.79 -20.32
N ARG A 71 17.95 7.00 -20.53
CA ARG A 71 18.49 8.00 -21.47
C ARG A 71 18.26 7.61 -22.93
N LEU A 72 18.40 6.34 -23.28
CA LEU A 72 18.40 5.86 -24.67
C LEU A 72 17.01 5.48 -25.21
N ARG A 73 15.96 5.59 -24.40
CA ARG A 73 14.57 5.35 -24.84
C ARG A 73 14.19 6.31 -25.97
N ARG A 74 13.48 5.79 -26.98
CA ARG A 74 13.01 6.55 -28.14
C ARG A 74 11.64 7.16 -27.87
N GLY A 75 11.48 8.43 -28.25
CA GLY A 75 10.18 9.12 -28.29
C GLY A 75 9.59 9.42 -26.91
N GLY A 76 8.72 10.42 -26.84
CA GLY A 76 7.90 10.73 -25.66
C GLY A 76 6.81 9.70 -25.38
N ALA A 77 7.01 8.43 -25.76
CA ALA A 77 6.07 7.36 -25.48
C ALA A 77 5.95 7.19 -23.97
N ALA A 78 4.72 7.29 -23.48
CA ALA A 78 4.40 7.15 -22.07
C ALA A 78 4.82 5.77 -21.56
N LEU A 79 5.29 5.71 -20.31
CA LEU A 79 5.56 4.45 -19.64
C LEU A 79 4.28 3.93 -18.98
N ASP A 80 3.88 2.71 -19.30
CA ASP A 80 2.79 2.05 -18.58
C ASP A 80 3.25 1.67 -17.18
N ALA A 81 4.48 1.16 -17.04
CA ALA A 81 5.02 0.71 -15.76
C ALA A 81 6.52 0.94 -15.61
N CYS A 82 6.92 1.45 -14.44
CA CYS A 82 8.30 1.43 -13.95
C CYS A 82 8.35 0.65 -12.63
N ASP A 83 9.16 -0.38 -12.58
CA ASP A 83 9.42 -1.17 -11.38
C ASP A 83 10.93 -1.18 -11.11
N PHE A 84 11.32 -0.48 -10.05
CA PHE A 84 12.68 -0.46 -9.53
C PHE A 84 12.70 -1.22 -8.22
N ASP A 85 13.01 -2.51 -8.28
CA ASP A 85 13.16 -3.38 -7.12
C ASP A 85 14.64 -3.54 -6.76
N LEU A 86 15.15 -2.60 -5.98
CA LEU A 86 16.55 -2.49 -5.56
C LEU A 86 16.78 -3.19 -4.21
N ARG A 87 16.04 -4.25 -3.91
CA ARG A 87 16.31 -5.08 -2.75
C ARG A 87 17.57 -5.91 -3.04
N PHE A 88 18.69 -5.47 -2.47
CA PHE A 88 19.99 -6.11 -2.61
C PHE A 88 20.31 -6.92 -1.35
N ASP A 89 20.85 -8.13 -1.51
CA ASP A 89 21.44 -8.90 -0.42
C ASP A 89 22.88 -8.40 -0.22
N GLY A 90 23.07 -7.47 0.72
CA GLY A 90 24.38 -6.89 1.04
C GLY A 90 24.30 -5.45 1.52
N ALA A 91 25.41 -4.93 2.06
CA ALA A 91 25.52 -3.53 2.43
C ALA A 91 25.44 -2.65 1.17
N PHE A 92 24.52 -1.69 1.16
CA PHE A 92 24.41 -0.71 0.08
C PHE A 92 25.64 0.22 0.15
N PRO A 93 26.49 0.30 -0.89
CA PRO A 93 27.48 1.37 -0.94
C PRO A 93 26.76 2.72 -1.14
N GLY A 94 27.21 3.74 -0.42
CA GLY A 94 26.52 5.02 -0.25
C GLY A 94 26.40 5.85 -1.52
N GLU A 95 25.35 5.59 -2.30
CA GLU A 95 24.82 6.49 -3.34
C GLU A 95 23.29 6.61 -3.20
N GLU A 96 22.86 7.27 -2.13
CA GLU A 96 21.45 7.44 -1.74
C GLU A 96 20.62 8.27 -2.75
N LEU A 97 21.27 9.08 -3.59
CA LEU A 97 20.61 10.06 -4.46
C LEU A 97 20.13 9.53 -5.82
N GLN A 98 20.61 8.35 -6.25
CA GLN A 98 20.27 7.81 -7.58
C GLN A 98 18.79 7.42 -7.67
N GLY A 99 18.21 6.94 -6.57
CA GLY A 99 16.82 6.51 -6.48
C GLY A 99 15.82 7.64 -6.76
N ASP A 100 16.00 8.80 -6.12
CA ASP A 100 15.20 10.02 -6.37
C ASP A 100 15.27 10.43 -7.85
N THR A 101 16.47 10.37 -8.43
CA THR A 101 16.68 10.69 -9.85
C THR A 101 15.90 9.76 -10.77
N TRP A 102 15.85 8.45 -10.48
CA TRP A 102 15.10 7.47 -11.27
C TRP A 102 13.59 7.66 -11.15
N ILE A 103 13.08 7.93 -9.95
CA ILE A 103 11.68 8.30 -9.72
C ILE A 103 11.31 9.50 -10.59
N ARG A 104 12.08 10.60 -10.50
CA ARG A 104 11.79 11.83 -11.24
C ARG A 104 11.90 11.65 -12.76
N ARG A 105 12.85 10.84 -13.24
CA ARG A 105 12.94 10.50 -14.67
C ARG A 105 11.75 9.68 -15.15
N ALA A 106 11.24 8.75 -14.34
CA ALA A 106 10.03 8.00 -14.66
C ALA A 106 8.80 8.92 -14.74
N LEU A 107 8.64 9.86 -13.78
CA LEU A 107 7.55 10.83 -13.80
C LEU A 107 7.59 11.73 -15.06
N ARG A 108 8.78 12.21 -15.46
CA ARG A 108 8.97 12.99 -16.71
C ARG A 108 8.63 12.21 -17.97
N ARG A 109 8.53 10.88 -17.90
CA ARG A 109 8.13 9.99 -19.01
C ARG A 109 6.65 9.60 -18.93
N GLN A 110 5.84 10.36 -18.18
CA GLN A 110 4.40 10.15 -18.07
C GLN A 110 4.06 8.72 -17.63
N VAL A 111 4.76 8.24 -16.60
CA VAL A 111 4.56 6.88 -16.08
C VAL A 111 3.18 6.75 -15.42
N ARG A 112 2.46 5.66 -15.72
CA ARG A 112 1.17 5.34 -15.11
C ARG A 112 1.31 4.61 -13.78
N ALA A 113 2.11 3.55 -13.74
CA ALA A 113 2.40 2.81 -12.51
C ALA A 113 3.89 2.88 -12.16
N LEU A 114 4.22 3.40 -10.99
CA LEU A 114 5.59 3.47 -10.48
C LEU A 114 5.72 2.68 -9.18
N ARG A 115 6.62 1.71 -9.17
CA ARG A 115 7.06 1.01 -7.98
C ARG A 115 8.55 1.27 -7.78
N PHE A 116 8.91 1.73 -6.60
CA PHE A 116 10.28 1.93 -6.16
C PHE A 116 10.47 1.28 -4.79
N ALA A 117 11.34 0.28 -4.72
CA ALA A 117 11.60 -0.47 -3.52
C ALA A 117 13.10 -0.63 -3.28
N VAL A 118 13.58 -0.30 -2.09
CA VAL A 118 14.97 -0.51 -1.68
C VAL A 118 15.04 -1.36 -0.41
N SER A 119 16.14 -2.14 -0.26
CA SER A 119 16.45 -2.82 1.00
C SER A 119 17.16 -1.84 1.95
N THR A 120 16.62 -1.66 3.15
CA THR A 120 17.21 -0.79 4.18
C THR A 120 17.84 -1.66 5.28
N HIS A 121 19.05 -2.17 5.04
CA HIS A 121 19.86 -2.86 6.06
C HIS A 121 21.29 -2.27 6.12
N PRO A 122 21.68 -1.58 7.22
CA PRO A 122 20.82 -1.10 8.31
C PRO A 122 19.76 -0.10 7.80
N ARG A 123 18.70 0.12 8.61
CA ARG A 123 17.45 0.81 8.24
C ARG A 123 17.58 2.32 8.00
N VAL A 124 18.49 2.76 7.14
CA VAL A 124 18.54 4.17 6.70
C VAL A 124 17.62 4.30 5.48
N PRO A 125 16.50 5.03 5.60
CA PRO A 125 15.63 5.29 4.46
C PRO A 125 16.33 6.22 3.46
N ILE A 126 16.01 6.09 2.17
CA ILE A 126 16.53 7.01 1.15
C ILE A 126 15.77 8.35 1.22
N PRO A 127 16.46 9.48 1.47
CA PRO A 127 15.82 10.80 1.41
C PRO A 127 15.45 11.13 -0.03
N LEU A 128 14.19 11.49 -0.25
CA LEU A 128 13.75 12.08 -1.51
C LEU A 128 14.02 13.59 -1.48
N SER A 129 14.31 14.19 -2.63
CA SER A 129 14.67 15.61 -2.66
C SER A 129 13.46 16.50 -2.33
N ASP A 130 13.71 17.70 -1.80
CA ASP A 130 12.70 18.69 -1.38
C ASP A 130 12.03 19.38 -2.59
N SER A 131 11.44 18.59 -3.48
CA SER A 131 10.62 19.09 -4.58
C SER A 131 9.47 18.14 -4.87
N PRO A 132 8.28 18.66 -5.20
CA PRO A 132 7.08 17.84 -5.32
C PRO A 132 7.19 16.80 -6.42
N LEU A 133 6.47 15.70 -6.24
CA LEU A 133 6.30 14.71 -7.29
C LEU A 133 5.21 15.20 -8.25
N VAL A 134 5.62 15.55 -9.48
CA VAL A 134 4.72 16.09 -10.50
C VAL A 134 4.45 15.03 -11.58
N SER A 135 3.19 14.61 -11.73
CA SER A 135 2.77 13.74 -12.83
C SER A 135 1.28 13.81 -13.10
N HIS A 136 0.91 13.99 -14.37
CA HIS A 136 -0.51 14.04 -14.78
C HIS A 136 -1.06 12.66 -15.16
N SER A 137 -0.20 11.65 -15.24
CA SER A 137 -0.52 10.30 -15.72
C SER A 137 -0.33 9.21 -14.67
N LEU A 138 0.33 9.51 -13.54
CA LEU A 138 0.57 8.55 -12.47
C LEU A 138 -0.75 8.18 -11.79
N THR A 139 -1.12 6.90 -11.89
CA THR A 139 -2.30 6.32 -11.25
C THR A 139 -1.96 5.49 -10.03
N THR A 140 -0.76 4.88 -10.02
CA THR A 140 -0.34 3.96 -8.96
C THR A 140 1.09 4.24 -8.53
N LEU A 141 1.30 4.43 -7.23
CA LEU A 141 2.61 4.67 -6.64
C LEU A 141 2.86 3.68 -5.47
N GLU A 142 3.89 2.86 -5.59
CA GLU A 142 4.40 2.04 -4.50
C GLU A 142 5.81 2.48 -4.11
N LEU A 143 5.96 2.92 -2.86
CA LEU A 143 7.23 3.34 -2.28
C LEU A 143 7.61 2.40 -1.14
N ARG A 144 8.86 1.93 -1.14
CA ARG A 144 9.41 1.16 -0.04
C ARG A 144 10.82 1.58 0.34
N GLY A 145 11.06 1.80 1.63
CA GLY A 145 12.37 2.17 2.16
C GLY A 145 12.78 3.62 1.88
N VAL A 146 11.81 4.52 1.65
CA VAL A 146 12.07 5.94 1.37
C VAL A 146 11.72 6.81 2.56
N GLN A 147 12.36 7.98 2.65
CA GLN A 147 12.03 9.05 3.57
C GLN A 147 11.33 10.16 2.79
N GLY A 148 10.03 10.31 3.03
CA GLY A 148 9.23 11.41 2.49
C GLY A 148 9.39 12.66 3.34
N ASN A 149 9.46 13.82 2.67
CA ASN A 149 9.39 15.15 3.26
C ASN A 149 8.02 15.80 2.93
N ASP A 150 7.79 17.02 3.42
CA ASP A 150 6.56 17.79 3.16
C ASP A 150 6.23 17.93 1.66
N GLN A 151 7.24 18.14 0.83
CA GLN A 151 7.05 18.36 -0.61
C GLN A 151 6.69 17.07 -1.36
N VAL A 152 7.25 15.94 -0.93
CA VAL A 152 7.10 14.65 -1.60
C VAL A 152 5.80 13.94 -1.20
N LEU A 153 5.31 14.22 0.01
CA LEU A 153 4.07 13.64 0.54
C LEU A 153 2.82 14.48 0.25
N ASP A 154 3.00 15.68 -0.32
CA ASP A 154 1.94 16.41 -1.02
C ASP A 154 1.79 15.89 -2.46
N PHE A 155 0.72 15.13 -2.70
CA PHE A 155 0.39 14.59 -4.02
C PHE A 155 -0.59 15.48 -4.80
N SER A 156 -0.69 16.76 -4.44
CA SER A 156 -1.45 17.79 -5.18
C SER A 156 -1.13 17.83 -6.67
N SER A 157 0.15 17.67 -6.98
CA SER A 157 0.69 17.70 -8.34
C SER A 157 0.56 16.37 -9.09
N CYS A 158 -0.16 15.40 -8.50
CA CYS A 158 -0.48 14.10 -9.06
C CYS A 158 -2.01 13.87 -9.15
N PRO A 159 -2.76 14.65 -9.98
CA PRO A 159 -4.22 14.64 -9.98
C PRO A 159 -4.84 13.30 -10.44
N SER A 160 -4.07 12.42 -11.06
CA SER A 160 -4.52 11.10 -11.53
C SER A 160 -4.21 9.97 -10.54
N LEU A 161 -3.56 10.26 -9.41
CA LEU A 161 -3.13 9.23 -8.45
C LEU A 161 -4.34 8.60 -7.75
N VAL A 162 -4.51 7.29 -7.89
CA VAL A 162 -5.62 6.52 -7.33
C VAL A 162 -5.15 5.61 -6.20
N ASP A 163 -3.99 4.98 -6.38
CA ASP A 163 -3.44 3.98 -5.47
C ASP A 163 -2.05 4.39 -4.95
N LEU A 164 -1.93 4.51 -3.62
CA LEU A 164 -0.69 4.78 -2.92
C LEU A 164 -0.39 3.68 -1.91
N LYS A 165 0.79 3.08 -2.04
CA LYS A 165 1.30 2.08 -1.11
C LYS A 165 2.66 2.50 -0.58
N MET A 166 2.78 2.59 0.74
CA MET A 166 4.02 2.90 1.43
C MET A 166 4.39 1.74 2.35
N LYS A 167 5.62 1.25 2.26
CA LYS A 167 6.12 0.17 3.11
C LYS A 167 7.50 0.47 3.66
N ASP A 168 7.77 0.21 4.93
CA ASP A 168 9.11 0.45 5.52
C ASP A 168 9.61 1.90 5.27
N CYS A 169 8.70 2.89 5.19
CA CYS A 169 9.02 4.29 4.85
C CYS A 169 9.06 5.18 6.09
N TYR A 170 9.86 6.23 6.04
CA TYR A 170 9.88 7.29 7.06
C TYR A 170 9.02 8.45 6.57
N VAL A 171 7.99 8.80 7.33
CA VAL A 171 7.00 9.81 6.97
C VAL A 171 7.36 11.09 7.71
N GLY A 172 8.12 11.94 7.03
CA GLY A 172 8.70 13.19 7.55
C GLY A 172 7.90 14.46 7.28
N GLY A 173 6.63 14.33 6.88
CA GLY A 173 5.78 15.47 6.54
C GLY A 173 4.85 15.89 7.68
N LEU A 174 4.64 17.20 7.82
CA LEU A 174 3.56 17.83 8.58
C LEU A 174 2.19 17.51 8.00
N GLU A 175 2.09 17.38 6.68
CA GLU A 175 0.84 17.15 5.97
C GLU A 175 1.02 16.16 4.82
N MET A 176 0.02 15.30 4.63
CA MET A 176 -0.12 14.43 3.48
C MET A 176 -1.47 14.73 2.84
N TRP A 177 -1.45 15.05 1.56
CA TRP A 177 -2.65 15.46 0.84
C TRP A 177 -2.72 14.84 -0.56
N SER A 178 -3.93 14.51 -0.99
CA SER A 178 -4.21 14.15 -2.38
C SER A 178 -5.70 14.30 -2.70
N PRO A 179 -6.07 15.00 -3.79
CA PRO A 179 -7.47 15.20 -4.15
C PRO A 179 -8.11 13.95 -4.79
N SER A 180 -7.30 13.07 -5.39
CA SER A 180 -7.73 11.97 -6.25
C SER A 180 -7.55 10.58 -5.63
N LEU A 181 -6.74 10.47 -4.58
CA LEU A 181 -6.38 9.19 -3.98
C LEU A 181 -7.59 8.45 -3.43
N LYS A 182 -7.77 7.20 -3.87
CA LYS A 182 -8.88 6.32 -3.43
C LYS A 182 -8.40 5.21 -2.51
N HIS A 183 -7.17 4.75 -2.68
CA HIS A 183 -6.63 3.61 -1.96
C HIS A 183 -5.28 3.95 -1.33
N LEU A 184 -5.22 3.94 -0.01
CA LEU A 184 -3.99 4.17 0.75
C LEU A 184 -3.65 2.94 1.60
N SER A 185 -2.43 2.44 1.46
CA SER A 185 -1.89 1.37 2.28
C SER A 185 -0.52 1.73 2.84
N MET A 186 -0.42 1.82 4.17
CA MET A 186 0.83 2.09 4.88
C MET A 186 1.18 0.91 5.78
N THR A 187 2.40 0.39 5.70
CA THR A 187 2.81 -0.77 6.49
C THR A 187 4.27 -0.68 6.95
N TYR A 188 4.53 -0.88 8.24
CA TYR A 188 5.87 -0.70 8.82
C TYR A 188 6.47 0.70 8.58
N CYS A 189 5.63 1.72 8.42
CA CYS A 189 6.06 3.10 8.28
C CYS A 189 6.36 3.72 9.65
N VAL A 190 7.37 4.59 9.70
CA VAL A 190 7.79 5.33 10.90
C VAL A 190 7.34 6.79 10.77
N PHE A 191 6.59 7.28 11.75
CA PHE A 191 6.19 8.68 11.87
C PHE A 191 7.07 9.38 12.91
N TYR A 192 7.63 10.54 12.60
CA TYR A 192 8.50 11.25 13.55
C TYR A 192 7.71 11.68 14.80
N CYS A 193 8.37 11.66 15.96
CA CYS A 193 7.71 11.96 17.24
C CYS A 193 7.51 13.47 17.48
N ASP A 194 8.34 14.29 16.85
CA ASP A 194 8.48 15.71 17.14
C ASP A 194 7.23 16.51 16.71
N TYR A 195 6.55 16.07 15.66
CA TYR A 195 5.33 16.66 15.14
C TYR A 195 4.29 15.59 14.81
N ARG A 196 3.05 16.01 14.59
CA ARG A 196 1.95 15.12 14.21
C ARG A 196 1.61 15.35 12.75
N THR A 197 1.88 14.36 11.90
CA THR A 197 1.48 14.37 10.48
C THR A 197 -0.04 14.43 10.37
N ARG A 198 -0.54 15.37 9.57
CA ARG A 198 -1.94 15.50 9.19
C ARG A 198 -2.18 14.76 7.89
N MET A 199 -3.28 14.03 7.79
CA MET A 199 -3.67 13.29 6.59
C MET A 199 -5.05 13.76 6.15
N ASP A 200 -5.10 14.39 4.98
CA ASP A 200 -6.34 14.82 4.35
C ASP A 200 -6.46 14.19 2.96
N PHE A 201 -7.45 13.31 2.81
CA PHE A 201 -7.70 12.55 1.59
C PHE A 201 -9.21 12.51 1.31
N PRO A 202 -9.78 13.55 0.68
CA PRO A 202 -11.22 13.72 0.55
C PRO A 202 -11.89 12.61 -0.28
N SER A 203 -11.16 12.03 -1.23
CA SER A 203 -11.61 10.98 -2.16
C SER A 203 -11.29 9.56 -1.67
N LEU A 204 -10.69 9.41 -0.48
CA LEU A 204 -10.21 8.11 -0.01
C LEU A 204 -11.38 7.16 0.25
N VAL A 205 -11.33 5.97 -0.34
CA VAL A 205 -12.33 4.91 -0.20
C VAL A 205 -11.82 3.80 0.70
N THR A 206 -10.54 3.42 0.57
CA THR A 206 -9.93 2.37 1.38
C THR A 206 -8.67 2.86 2.07
N PHE A 207 -8.59 2.64 3.38
CA PHE A 207 -7.43 2.97 4.19
C PHE A 207 -6.90 1.74 4.93
N LYS A 208 -5.65 1.37 4.70
CA LYS A 208 -4.94 0.30 5.42
C LYS A 208 -3.75 0.90 6.15
N PHE A 209 -3.70 0.73 7.47
CA PHE A 209 -2.65 1.34 8.29
C PHE A 209 -2.11 0.33 9.30
N ASN A 210 -1.09 -0.45 8.92
CA ASN A 210 -0.69 -1.64 9.68
C ASN A 210 0.73 -1.57 10.24
N THR A 211 0.91 -1.89 11.52
CA THR A 211 2.23 -2.05 12.17
C THR A 211 3.15 -0.83 11.96
N ASN A 212 2.56 0.36 11.94
CA ASN A 212 3.31 1.62 11.85
C ASN A 212 3.73 2.07 13.26
N THR A 213 4.86 2.78 13.36
CA THR A 213 5.44 3.20 14.64
C THR A 213 5.62 4.72 14.70
N GLY A 214 5.91 5.23 15.90
CA GLY A 214 6.10 6.65 16.14
C GLY A 214 4.80 7.39 16.47
N ARG A 215 4.79 8.72 16.27
CA ARG A 215 3.64 9.54 16.67
C ARG A 215 2.47 9.38 15.71
N THR A 216 1.32 9.15 16.30
CA THR A 216 0.08 8.94 15.55
C THR A 216 -0.30 10.11 14.65
N PRO A 217 -0.60 9.88 13.36
CA PRO A 217 -1.09 10.92 12.46
C PRO A 217 -2.51 11.37 12.84
N LEU A 218 -2.82 12.63 12.57
CA LEU A 218 -4.18 13.19 12.63
C LEU A 218 -4.88 12.92 11.32
N LEU A 219 -6.02 12.22 11.34
CA LEU A 219 -6.87 12.10 10.16
C LEU A 219 -7.82 13.31 10.18
N GLU A 220 -7.86 14.11 9.12
CA GLU A 220 -8.67 15.34 9.09
C GLU A 220 -9.97 15.16 8.30
N THR A 221 -9.90 15.08 6.96
CA THR A 221 -11.08 15.00 6.10
C THR A 221 -11.04 13.74 5.24
N MET A 222 -11.93 12.78 5.52
CA MET A 222 -12.08 11.53 4.75
C MET A 222 -13.57 11.14 4.56
N PRO A 223 -14.41 12.02 3.96
CA PRO A 223 -15.86 11.81 3.84
C PRO A 223 -16.24 10.63 2.93
N SER A 224 -15.32 10.18 2.08
CA SER A 224 -15.54 9.08 1.13
C SER A 224 -15.14 7.70 1.68
N LEU A 225 -14.60 7.63 2.90
CA LEU A 225 -13.99 6.42 3.43
C LEU A 225 -15.04 5.33 3.68
N ALA A 226 -14.96 4.25 2.93
CA ALA A 226 -15.89 3.12 2.99
C ALA A 226 -15.30 1.92 3.73
N THR A 227 -13.99 1.70 3.62
CA THR A 227 -13.28 0.58 4.26
C THR A 227 -12.03 1.08 4.97
N ALA A 228 -11.90 0.77 6.25
CA ALA A 228 -10.70 1.03 7.01
C ALA A 228 -10.20 -0.27 7.67
N ALA A 229 -8.91 -0.54 7.60
CA ALA A 229 -8.33 -1.76 8.11
C ALA A 229 -7.01 -1.57 8.86
N TYR A 230 -6.87 -2.35 9.93
CA TYR A 230 -5.66 -2.53 10.73
C TYR A 230 -5.16 -1.31 11.48
N LEU A 231 -5.99 -0.27 11.62
CA LEU A 231 -5.68 1.02 12.24
C LEU A 231 -4.96 0.86 13.60
N PHE A 232 -3.63 0.91 13.55
CA PHE A 232 -2.78 0.69 14.71
C PHE A 232 -2.25 2.03 15.22
N ASN A 233 -2.94 2.64 16.18
CA ASN A 233 -2.28 3.51 17.16
C ASN A 233 -3.18 3.84 18.36
N ARG A 234 -2.61 3.84 19.58
CA ARG A 234 -3.33 4.18 20.83
C ARG A 234 -3.78 5.64 20.86
N ASP A 235 -3.11 6.53 20.13
CA ASP A 235 -3.37 7.99 20.19
C ASP A 235 -4.02 8.55 18.93
N LEU A 236 -4.77 7.75 18.17
CA LEU A 236 -5.50 8.26 16.99
C LEU A 236 -6.58 9.22 17.52
N LYS A 237 -6.29 10.53 17.45
CA LYS A 237 -7.33 11.55 17.55
C LYS A 237 -7.99 11.59 16.18
N TRP A 238 -9.22 11.10 16.11
CA TRP A 238 -9.92 10.84 14.85
C TRP A 238 -10.68 12.08 14.35
N CYS A 239 -10.98 12.11 13.04
CA CYS A 239 -11.89 13.09 12.42
C CYS A 239 -13.23 13.17 13.16
N SER A 240 -13.93 14.30 13.09
CA SER A 240 -15.21 14.49 13.77
C SER A 240 -16.33 13.51 13.34
N THR A 241 -16.31 12.90 12.14
CA THR A 241 -17.30 11.85 11.74
C THR A 241 -16.86 11.05 10.50
N PHE A 242 -17.05 9.72 10.50
CA PHE A 242 -16.89 8.85 9.33
C PHE A 242 -18.25 8.48 8.72
N SER A 243 -18.81 9.39 7.91
CA SER A 243 -20.20 9.31 7.45
C SER A 243 -20.50 8.17 6.47
N LYS A 244 -19.50 7.62 5.75
CA LYS A 244 -19.69 6.57 4.75
C LYS A 244 -19.03 5.22 5.09
N LEU A 245 -18.44 5.09 6.27
CA LEU A 245 -17.67 3.90 6.62
C LEU A 245 -18.61 2.71 6.86
N LYS A 246 -18.49 1.68 6.01
CA LYS A 246 -19.29 0.45 6.07
C LYS A 246 -18.56 -0.72 6.71
N THR A 247 -17.24 -0.80 6.48
CA THR A 247 -16.43 -1.93 6.96
C THR A 247 -15.22 -1.43 7.74
N LEU A 248 -15.07 -1.94 8.96
CA LEU A 248 -13.96 -1.62 9.84
C LEU A 248 -13.27 -2.90 10.32
N PHE A 249 -11.96 -3.01 10.10
CA PHE A 249 -11.13 -4.09 10.65
C PHE A 249 -10.20 -3.52 11.73
N LEU A 250 -10.34 -4.00 12.95
CA LEU A 250 -9.49 -3.65 14.10
C LEU A 250 -8.70 -4.87 14.58
N ASN A 251 -7.51 -4.64 15.12
CA ASN A 251 -6.65 -5.68 15.69
C ASN A 251 -6.63 -5.62 17.22
N ALA A 252 -5.98 -6.61 17.85
CA ALA A 252 -6.16 -6.92 19.28
C ALA A 252 -5.69 -5.81 20.21
N TRP A 253 -4.87 -4.90 19.69
CA TRP A 253 -4.26 -3.79 20.40
C TRP A 253 -5.16 -2.55 20.46
N PHE A 254 -6.22 -2.49 19.64
CA PHE A 254 -7.24 -1.47 19.70
C PHE A 254 -8.11 -1.57 20.96
N VAL A 255 -8.06 -2.74 21.61
CA VAL A 255 -8.79 -3.05 22.82
C VAL A 255 -7.85 -2.82 24.00
N ALA A 256 -7.53 -1.55 24.25
CA ALA A 256 -7.09 -1.15 25.59
C ALA A 256 -8.23 -1.51 26.58
N PRO A 257 -7.93 -1.73 27.87
CA PRO A 257 -8.94 -2.21 28.84
C PRO A 257 -10.18 -1.30 28.95
N ASP A 258 -10.11 -0.06 28.47
CA ASP A 258 -11.18 0.94 28.54
C ASP A 258 -12.09 1.00 27.30
N LEU A 259 -11.77 0.29 26.20
CA LEU A 259 -12.58 0.23 24.97
C LEU A 259 -12.92 1.60 24.34
N SER A 260 -12.26 2.67 24.77
CA SER A 260 -12.61 4.06 24.47
C SER A 260 -12.53 4.36 22.97
N ALA A 261 -11.49 3.85 22.30
CA ALA A 261 -11.32 4.00 20.87
C ALA A 261 -12.40 3.24 20.06
N LEU A 262 -12.81 2.05 20.51
CA LEU A 262 -13.89 1.28 19.88
C LEU A 262 -15.25 1.98 20.04
N ALA A 263 -15.53 2.47 21.25
CA ALA A 263 -16.75 3.22 21.54
C ALA A 263 -16.82 4.51 20.69
N TRP A 264 -15.70 5.22 20.56
CA TRP A 264 -15.60 6.41 19.72
C TRP A 264 -15.96 6.08 18.26
N PHE A 265 -15.42 5.01 17.68
CA PHE A 265 -15.77 4.60 16.32
C PHE A 265 -17.26 4.34 16.15
N LEU A 266 -17.84 3.51 17.03
CA LEU A 266 -19.27 3.17 16.96
C LEU A 266 -20.20 4.39 17.10
N GLN A 267 -19.76 5.44 17.80
CA GLN A 267 -20.51 6.69 17.92
C GLN A 267 -20.38 7.58 16.67
N HIS A 268 -19.27 7.51 15.95
CA HIS A 268 -18.95 8.40 14.83
C HIS A 268 -18.98 7.70 13.45
N THR A 269 -19.44 6.45 13.37
CA THR A 269 -19.63 5.68 12.13
C THR A 269 -21.09 5.21 11.96
N PRO A 270 -22.05 6.12 11.66
CA PRO A 270 -23.46 5.77 11.66
C PRO A 270 -23.88 4.72 10.61
N LEU A 271 -23.07 4.51 9.57
CA LEU A 271 -23.33 3.57 8.46
C LEU A 271 -22.51 2.27 8.54
N LEU A 272 -21.90 1.96 9.69
CA LEU A 272 -21.08 0.76 9.84
C LEU A 272 -21.96 -0.50 9.69
N GLU A 273 -21.64 -1.35 8.72
CA GLU A 273 -22.34 -2.61 8.43
C GLU A 273 -21.56 -3.82 8.97
N ARG A 274 -20.23 -3.78 8.91
CA ARG A 274 -19.35 -4.90 9.26
C ARG A 274 -18.18 -4.43 10.13
N LEU A 275 -18.04 -5.06 11.29
CA LEU A 275 -16.91 -4.85 12.20
C LEU A 275 -16.17 -6.17 12.38
N PHE A 276 -14.89 -6.18 12.03
CA PHE A 276 -14.01 -7.33 12.25
C PHE A 276 -13.02 -6.99 13.36
N LEU A 277 -13.05 -7.77 14.43
CA LEU A 277 -12.13 -7.64 15.56
C LEU A 277 -11.22 -8.86 15.56
N ARG A 278 -9.92 -8.65 15.39
CA ARG A 278 -8.92 -9.67 15.69
C ARG A 278 -8.50 -9.48 17.13
N VAL A 279 -8.98 -10.29 18.07
CA VAL A 279 -8.77 -10.09 19.52
C VAL A 279 -7.93 -11.20 20.12
N SER A 280 -7.11 -10.87 21.12
CA SER A 280 -6.43 -11.87 21.97
C SER A 280 -7.44 -12.48 22.96
N LYS A 281 -7.25 -13.74 23.38
CA LYS A 281 -8.20 -14.57 24.18
C LYS A 281 -8.90 -13.86 25.36
N LEU A 282 -8.27 -12.87 26.00
CA LEU A 282 -8.77 -12.20 27.21
C LEU A 282 -9.74 -11.03 26.97
N LEU A 283 -9.80 -10.48 25.75
CA LEU A 283 -10.49 -9.20 25.46
C LEU A 283 -11.90 -9.35 24.89
N ILE A 284 -12.31 -10.56 24.50
CA ILE A 284 -13.64 -10.86 23.96
C ILE A 284 -14.74 -10.65 25.02
N LEU A 285 -14.45 -10.97 26.29
CA LEU A 285 -15.38 -10.82 27.41
C LEU A 285 -15.70 -9.34 27.74
N CYS A 286 -14.74 -8.43 27.61
CA CYS A 286 -14.95 -7.01 27.92
C CYS A 286 -15.81 -6.29 26.85
N VAL A 287 -15.58 -6.57 25.56
CA VAL A 287 -16.30 -5.92 24.46
C VAL A 287 -17.80 -6.18 24.52
N LEU A 288 -18.20 -7.40 24.91
CA LEU A 288 -19.61 -7.80 25.04
C LEU A 288 -20.34 -7.14 26.22
N VAL A 289 -19.60 -6.68 27.24
CA VAL A 289 -20.17 -6.18 28.51
C VAL A 289 -20.24 -4.65 28.55
N SER A 290 -19.33 -3.95 27.87
CA SER A 290 -19.10 -2.51 28.10
C SER A 290 -19.80 -1.55 27.13
N THR A 291 -20.58 -2.04 26.15
CA THR A 291 -21.25 -1.16 25.17
C THR A 291 -22.77 -1.17 25.38
N PRO A 292 -23.39 -0.06 25.82
CA PRO A 292 -24.81 -0.03 26.15
C PRO A 292 -25.76 -0.25 24.96
N ARG A 293 -25.28 -0.13 23.71
CA ARG A 293 -26.02 -0.58 22.51
C ARG A 293 -25.99 -2.10 22.31
N ILE A 294 -24.94 -2.79 22.78
CA ILE A 294 -24.79 -4.25 22.70
C ILE A 294 -25.47 -4.95 23.89
N ASN A 295 -25.68 -4.25 25.01
CA ASN A 295 -26.32 -4.79 26.23
C ASN A 295 -27.78 -5.24 26.08
N LYS A 296 -28.42 -5.12 24.91
CA LYS A 296 -29.72 -5.77 24.65
C LYS A 296 -29.61 -7.25 24.27
N THR A 297 -28.41 -7.78 24.01
CA THR A 297 -28.20 -9.21 23.81
C THR A 297 -27.65 -9.84 25.09
N LYS A 298 -28.53 -10.50 25.86
CA LYS A 298 -28.13 -11.38 26.97
C LYS A 298 -27.17 -12.45 26.41
N ALA A 299 -25.90 -12.40 26.81
CA ALA A 299 -24.99 -13.51 26.62
C ALA A 299 -25.47 -14.67 27.50
N VAL A 300 -25.88 -15.78 26.88
CA VAL A 300 -26.27 -16.99 27.61
C VAL A 300 -25.01 -17.56 28.25
N HIS A 301 -24.93 -17.45 29.57
CA HIS A 301 -23.87 -18.01 30.37
C HIS A 301 -24.01 -19.53 30.38
N GLY A 302 -23.31 -20.23 29.49
CA GLY A 302 -23.39 -21.69 29.45
C GLY A 302 -22.94 -22.32 28.14
N SER A 303 -21.65 -22.23 27.81
CA SER A 303 -20.96 -23.28 27.03
C SER A 303 -19.46 -23.04 27.07
N LYS A 304 -18.73 -24.03 27.60
CA LYS A 304 -17.27 -24.06 27.63
C LYS A 304 -16.76 -24.18 26.20
N TYR A 305 -16.25 -23.09 25.62
CA TYR A 305 -15.47 -23.14 24.38
C TYR A 305 -14.00 -22.91 24.67
N VAL A 306 -13.17 -23.85 24.23
CA VAL A 306 -11.71 -23.74 24.26
C VAL A 306 -11.29 -23.04 22.96
N PHE A 307 -10.86 -21.78 23.07
CA PHE A 307 -10.40 -20.97 21.94
C PHE A 307 -8.91 -21.22 21.67
N ASP A 308 -8.54 -21.51 20.42
CA ASP A 308 -7.14 -21.69 20.01
C ASP A 308 -6.54 -20.37 19.48
N GLY A 309 -5.21 -20.24 19.47
CA GLY A 309 -4.43 -18.98 19.54
C GLY A 309 -4.62 -17.86 18.51
N THR A 310 -5.57 -17.91 17.57
CA THR A 310 -5.81 -16.83 16.58
C THR A 310 -7.23 -16.83 16.04
N ASP A 311 -8.20 -16.36 16.83
CA ASP A 311 -9.59 -16.26 16.39
C ASP A 311 -9.93 -14.85 15.87
N ILE A 312 -10.69 -14.80 14.76
CA ILE A 312 -11.24 -13.56 14.21
C ILE A 312 -12.72 -13.53 14.58
N VAL A 313 -13.13 -12.49 15.31
CA VAL A 313 -14.54 -12.26 15.64
C VAL A 313 -15.11 -11.31 14.59
N SER A 314 -16.15 -11.75 13.88
CA SER A 314 -16.90 -10.94 12.94
C SER A 314 -18.24 -10.53 13.54
N LEU A 315 -18.50 -9.23 13.62
CA LEU A 315 -19.77 -8.66 14.06
C LEU A 315 -20.46 -8.07 12.83
N ALA A 316 -21.62 -8.62 12.48
CA ALA A 316 -22.48 -8.06 11.44
C ALA A 316 -23.59 -7.23 12.11
N LEU A 317 -23.74 -5.99 11.66
CA LEU A 317 -24.75 -5.05 12.16
C LEU A 317 -25.94 -5.10 11.19
N LYS A 318 -27.08 -5.64 11.64
CA LYS A 318 -28.30 -5.74 10.82
C LYS A 318 -29.40 -4.89 11.47
N GLY A 319 -29.53 -3.64 11.03
CA GLY A 319 -30.46 -2.67 11.62
C GLY A 319 -30.08 -2.28 13.05
N SER A 320 -31.08 -2.09 13.94
CA SER A 320 -30.87 -1.83 15.38
C SER A 320 -30.52 -3.09 16.20
N GLN A 321 -30.19 -4.20 15.54
CA GLN A 321 -29.84 -5.47 16.15
C GLN A 321 -28.40 -5.90 15.80
N PHE A 322 -27.70 -6.43 16.81
CA PHE A 322 -26.33 -6.95 16.69
C PHE A 322 -26.39 -8.47 16.47
N SER A 323 -25.70 -8.96 15.43
CA SER A 323 -25.48 -10.39 15.22
C SER A 323 -23.98 -10.69 15.30
N THR A 324 -23.59 -11.56 16.23
CA THR A 324 -22.20 -11.95 16.47
C THR A 324 -21.91 -13.28 15.81
N TYR A 325 -20.90 -13.32 14.94
CA TYR A 325 -20.44 -14.53 14.28
C TYR A 325 -18.98 -14.79 14.69
N VAL A 326 -18.75 -15.89 15.40
CA VAL A 326 -17.40 -16.34 15.77
C VAL A 326 -17.00 -17.43 14.80
N GLY A 327 -16.08 -17.11 13.89
CA GLY A 327 -15.53 -18.07 12.94
C GLY A 327 -14.16 -18.55 13.40
N VAL A 328 -14.04 -19.83 13.73
CA VAL A 328 -12.75 -20.54 13.84
C VAL A 328 -12.35 -20.95 12.43
N SER A 329 -11.07 -20.88 12.07
CA SER A 329 -10.60 -21.20 10.72
C SER A 329 -11.15 -22.57 10.26
N GLY A 330 -12.08 -22.57 9.32
CA GLY A 330 -12.63 -23.77 8.69
C GLY A 330 -14.09 -24.14 9.01
N ALA A 331 -14.78 -23.46 9.94
CA ALA A 331 -16.21 -23.71 10.16
C ALA A 331 -16.98 -22.42 10.50
N PHE A 332 -17.99 -22.10 9.68
CA PHE A 332 -18.97 -21.07 10.00
C PHE A 332 -19.99 -21.69 10.97
N ALA A 333 -19.92 -21.34 12.26
CA ALA A 333 -21.00 -21.64 13.19
C ALA A 333 -22.00 -20.48 13.17
N ASP A 334 -23.21 -20.75 12.68
CA ASP A 334 -24.35 -19.82 12.74
C ASP A 334 -24.84 -19.72 14.20
N LEU A 335 -24.52 -18.62 14.88
CA LEU A 335 -25.10 -18.31 16.20
C LEU A 335 -26.44 -17.61 15.99
N THR A 336 -27.51 -18.40 15.87
CA THR A 336 -28.89 -17.88 15.89
C THR A 336 -29.29 -17.52 17.33
N LEU A 337 -29.30 -16.23 17.66
CA LEU A 337 -29.88 -15.73 18.92
C LEU A 337 -31.42 -15.70 18.79
N ARG A 338 -32.12 -16.61 19.47
CA ARG A 338 -33.58 -16.56 19.61
C ARG A 338 -33.97 -15.61 20.74
N GLN A 339 -34.93 -14.73 20.47
CA GLN A 339 -35.62 -13.93 21.49
C GLN A 339 -36.56 -14.86 22.29
N TYR A 340 -36.49 -14.77 23.61
CA TYR A 340 -37.54 -15.22 24.53
C TYR A 340 -37.98 -14.03 25.38
#